data_AF-A0A2E4CYJ0-F1
#
_entry.id   AF-A0A2E4CYJ0-F1
#
_cell.length_a   1.000
_cell.length_b   1.000
_cell.length_c   1.000
_cell.angle_alpha   90.00
_cell.angle_beta   90.00
_cell.angle_gamma   90.00
#
_symmetry.space_group_name_H-M   'P 1'
#
loop_
_entity.id
_entity.type
_entity.pdbx_description
1 polymer ?
#
loop_
_entity_poly.entity_id
_entity_poly.type
_entity_poly.pdbx_seq_one_letter_code
_entity_poly.pdbx_strand_id
1 'polypeptide(L)'
;MITSVFIDGEEDGLHGALRDRLERAGASVSTSPDTSDIVVRLGQGEGGDIAVLPEGSTIGGSTLNVVVRDVIIPGWDSGWGCEEIARMVSMVKGGVPNVDAYRGIRYWVHVRDVADALCTLILPKEGRISEGLVHLCGRRPWNGTDVREEIEVLWNRFNDAINHSHTTESLSGVPSPVRGPNITDEDRPDLSPLHSALIESGGEGWHPLVPMRTSLMEVIALSG
;
A
#
# COMPACT_ATOMS: atom_id res chain seq x y z
N MET A 1 -17.45 24.23 2.64
CA MET A 1 -16.14 24.79 3.04
C MET A 1 -15.10 23.83 2.51
N ILE A 2 -14.05 24.29 1.85
CA ILE A 2 -12.98 23.42 1.37
C ILE A 2 -12.06 23.15 2.56
N THR A 3 -11.83 21.88 2.89
CA THR A 3 -10.92 21.51 3.99
C THR A 3 -9.48 21.68 3.53
N SER A 4 -8.70 22.43 4.31
CA SER A 4 -7.26 22.63 4.09
C SER A 4 -6.45 21.57 4.83
N VAL A 5 -5.61 20.82 4.13
CA VAL A 5 -4.80 19.73 4.70
C VAL A 5 -3.32 20.02 4.50
N PHE A 6 -2.53 20.01 5.56
CA PHE A 6 -1.07 20.01 5.47
C PHE A 6 -0.55 18.58 5.63
N ILE A 7 0.34 18.18 4.73
CA ILE A 7 1.01 16.88 4.79
C ILE A 7 2.49 17.16 5.06
N ASP A 8 2.99 16.65 6.17
CA ASP A 8 4.39 16.74 6.59
C ASP A 8 5.04 15.36 6.42
N GLY A 9 6.27 15.31 5.91
CA GLY A 9 6.98 14.05 5.65
C GLY A 9 7.83 14.12 4.38
N GLU A 10 8.50 13.01 4.07
CA GLU A 10 9.27 12.89 2.84
C GLU A 10 8.34 12.90 1.60
N GLU A 11 8.73 13.62 0.55
CA GLU A 11 8.00 13.67 -0.73
C GLU A 11 8.25 12.38 -1.53
N ASP A 12 7.73 11.27 -1.03
CA ASP A 12 7.80 9.95 -1.63
C ASP A 12 6.52 9.58 -2.41
N GLY A 13 6.45 8.33 -2.88
CA GLY A 13 5.30 7.85 -3.63
C GLY A 13 4.01 7.72 -2.79
N LEU A 14 4.07 7.55 -1.47
CA LEU A 14 2.89 7.58 -0.60
C LEU A 14 2.41 9.03 -0.42
N HIS A 15 3.33 9.96 -0.18
CA HIS A 15 3.03 11.40 -0.09
C HIS A 15 2.34 11.89 -1.36
N GLY A 16 2.92 11.59 -2.53
CA GLY A 16 2.34 11.95 -3.82
C GLY A 16 0.96 11.34 -4.04
N ALA A 17 0.81 10.03 -3.77
CA ALA A 17 -0.48 9.35 -3.93
C ALA A 17 -1.58 9.92 -3.00
N LEU A 18 -1.21 10.27 -1.76
CA LEU A 18 -2.13 10.86 -0.79
C LEU A 18 -2.54 12.28 -1.19
N ARG A 19 -1.58 13.14 -1.56
CA ARG A 19 -1.84 14.50 -2.06
C ARG A 19 -2.82 14.46 -3.23
N ASP A 20 -2.49 13.70 -4.27
CA ASP A 20 -3.32 13.57 -5.46
C ASP A 20 -4.73 13.07 -5.10
N ARG A 21 -4.85 12.15 -4.14
CA ARG A 21 -6.15 11.62 -3.72
C ARG A 21 -6.99 12.62 -2.93
N LEU A 22 -6.37 13.41 -2.05
CA LEU A 22 -7.03 14.46 -1.27
C LEU A 22 -7.53 15.59 -2.17
N GLU A 23 -6.72 16.02 -3.14
CA GLU A 23 -7.12 17.02 -4.13
C GLU A 23 -8.32 16.55 -4.97
N ARG A 24 -8.31 15.29 -5.44
CA ARG A 24 -9.46 14.68 -6.12
C ARG A 24 -10.71 14.59 -5.23
N ALA A 25 -10.53 14.51 -3.91
CA ALA A 25 -11.63 14.53 -2.94
C ALA A 25 -12.21 15.93 -2.72
N GLY A 26 -11.57 16.97 -3.25
CA GLY A 26 -11.97 18.37 -3.08
C GLY A 26 -11.34 19.08 -1.88
N ALA A 27 -10.32 18.49 -1.23
CA ALA A 27 -9.51 19.20 -0.24
C ALA A 27 -8.43 20.06 -0.93
N SER A 28 -7.99 21.12 -0.26
CA SER A 28 -6.84 21.92 -0.69
C SER A 28 -5.61 21.52 0.12
N VAL A 29 -4.55 21.08 -0.54
CA VAL A 29 -3.29 20.76 0.14
C VAL A 29 -2.49 22.04 0.37
N SER A 30 -2.24 22.35 1.64
CA SER A 30 -1.59 23.57 2.11
C SER A 30 -0.08 23.38 2.23
N THR A 31 0.66 24.49 2.21
CA THR A 31 2.12 24.53 2.44
C THR A 31 2.50 24.88 3.87
N SER A 32 1.53 25.16 4.76
CA SER A 32 1.80 25.55 6.15
C SER A 32 0.82 24.89 7.14
N PRO A 33 1.32 24.32 8.25
CA PRO A 33 0.48 23.70 9.27
C PRO A 33 -0.44 24.72 9.96
N ASP A 34 0.03 25.97 10.18
CA ASP A 34 -0.71 27.00 10.95
C ASP A 34 -2.01 27.47 10.27
N THR A 35 -2.11 27.25 8.96
CA THR A 35 -3.23 27.68 8.12
C THR A 35 -4.10 26.51 7.66
N SER A 36 -3.85 25.32 8.19
CA SER A 36 -4.52 24.09 7.77
C SER A 36 -5.53 23.65 8.82
N ASP A 37 -6.65 23.12 8.34
CA ASP A 37 -7.68 22.55 9.21
C ASP A 37 -7.22 21.20 9.78
N ILE A 38 -6.38 20.48 9.03
CA ILE A 38 -5.87 19.16 9.39
C ILE A 38 -4.38 19.07 9.09
N VAL A 39 -3.62 18.50 10.03
CA VAL A 39 -2.19 18.21 9.90
C VAL A 39 -1.96 16.70 9.88
N VAL A 40 -1.43 16.21 8.77
CA VAL A 40 -1.06 14.80 8.57
C VAL A 40 0.47 14.68 8.62
N ARG A 41 0.99 13.76 9.43
CA ARG A 41 2.43 13.43 9.50
C ARG A 41 2.66 12.09 8.84
N LEU A 42 3.58 12.00 7.88
CA LEU A 42 4.02 10.76 7.25
C LEU A 42 5.43 10.42 7.75
N GLY A 43 5.62 9.18 8.21
CA GLY A 43 6.91 8.66 8.69
C GLY A 43 7.34 9.17 10.07
N GLN A 44 6.60 10.11 10.68
CA GLN A 44 6.91 10.67 11.99
C GLN A 44 5.69 10.64 12.91
N GLY A 45 5.90 10.31 14.19
CA GLY A 45 4.83 10.15 15.18
C GLY A 45 4.51 11.37 16.04
N GLU A 46 5.28 12.45 15.98
CA GLU A 46 5.12 13.56 16.91
C GLU A 46 4.17 14.65 16.40
N GLY A 47 2.93 14.63 16.92
CA GLY A 47 1.96 15.72 16.81
C GLY A 47 1.12 15.72 15.53
N GLY A 48 0.18 16.66 15.44
CA GLY A 48 -0.81 16.73 14.35
C GLY A 48 -2.06 15.88 14.62
N ASP A 49 -3.00 15.91 13.68
CA ASP A 49 -4.27 15.20 13.81
C ASP A 49 -4.13 13.72 13.46
N ILE A 50 -3.37 13.41 12.41
CA ILE A 50 -3.18 12.05 11.93
C ILE A 50 -1.68 11.80 11.69
N ALA A 51 -1.13 10.75 12.29
CA ALA A 51 0.20 10.24 11.97
C ALA A 51 0.08 8.92 11.19
N VAL A 52 0.79 8.82 10.08
CA VAL A 52 0.92 7.61 9.25
C VAL A 52 2.35 7.12 9.40
N LEU A 53 2.51 5.90 9.89
CA LEU A 53 3.79 5.40 10.40
C LEU A 53 4.14 4.07 9.76
N PRO A 54 5.39 3.85 9.32
CA PRO A 54 5.81 2.51 8.96
C PRO A 54 5.88 1.62 10.21
N GLU A 55 5.73 0.31 10.03
CA GLU A 55 5.83 -0.68 11.10
C GLU A 55 7.14 -0.54 11.90
N GLY A 56 7.05 -0.59 13.23
CA GLY A 56 8.19 -0.44 14.15
C GLY A 56 8.55 1.01 14.52
N SER A 57 7.87 2.00 13.92
CA SER A 57 8.04 3.40 14.30
C SER A 57 7.53 3.69 15.72
N THR A 58 8.09 4.73 16.34
CA THR A 58 7.56 5.22 17.62
C THR A 58 6.22 5.93 17.40
N ILE A 59 5.20 5.48 18.12
CA ILE A 59 3.88 6.11 18.15
C ILE A 59 4.00 7.36 19.03
N GLY A 60 3.54 8.50 18.54
CA GLY A 60 3.54 9.74 19.31
C GLY A 60 2.13 10.30 19.54
N GLY A 61 2.05 11.61 19.77
CA GLY A 61 0.88 12.27 20.37
C GLY A 61 -0.26 12.65 19.41
N SER A 62 -0.33 12.09 18.21
CA SER A 62 -1.39 12.41 17.24
C SER A 62 -2.74 11.82 17.64
N THR A 63 -3.84 12.47 17.25
CA THR A 63 -5.22 12.02 17.55
C THR A 63 -5.48 10.62 16.99
N LEU A 64 -5.07 10.38 15.74
CA LEU A 64 -5.07 9.07 15.09
C LEU A 64 -3.65 8.67 14.69
N ASN A 65 -3.27 7.44 14.98
CA ASN A 65 -2.04 6.81 14.51
C ASN A 65 -2.40 5.64 13.59
N VAL A 66 -1.95 5.70 12.34
CA VAL A 66 -2.15 4.68 11.31
C VAL A 66 -0.82 4.01 11.05
N VAL A 67 -0.63 2.80 11.57
CA VAL A 67 0.56 2.00 11.30
C VAL A 67 0.35 1.22 10.02
N VAL A 68 1.13 1.54 9.01
CA VAL A 68 1.07 0.93 7.68
C VAL A 68 2.19 -0.09 7.52
N ARG A 69 1.87 -1.25 6.96
CA ARG A 69 2.87 -2.27 6.58
C ARG A 69 2.63 -2.78 5.17
N ASP A 70 3.67 -3.37 4.59
CA ASP A 70 3.63 -4.10 3.33
C ASP A 70 2.98 -3.28 2.19
N VAL A 71 3.41 -2.02 2.03
CA VAL A 71 2.87 -1.15 0.97
C VAL A 71 3.64 -1.36 -0.32
N ILE A 72 2.92 -1.60 -1.41
CA ILE A 72 3.47 -1.59 -2.76
C ILE A 72 3.29 -0.18 -3.33
N ILE A 73 4.42 0.48 -3.59
CA ILE A 73 4.49 1.79 -4.22
C ILE A 73 5.23 1.63 -5.57
N PRO A 74 4.51 1.45 -6.69
CA PRO A 74 5.15 1.26 -7.98
C PRO A 74 6.08 2.42 -8.37
N GLY A 75 7.32 2.09 -8.74
CA GLY A 75 8.31 3.08 -9.17
C GLY A 75 9.08 3.78 -8.04
N TRP A 76 8.86 3.41 -6.78
CA TRP A 76 9.53 3.98 -5.62
C TRP A 76 10.09 2.90 -4.69
N ASP A 77 11.20 3.22 -4.05
CA ASP A 77 11.75 2.47 -2.92
C ASP A 77 11.73 3.44 -1.73
N SER A 78 10.86 3.21 -0.74
CA SER A 78 10.40 4.31 0.13
C SER A 78 10.26 3.94 1.61
N GLY A 79 10.88 2.86 2.08
CA GLY A 79 10.86 2.50 3.51
C GLY A 79 9.51 1.98 4.02
N TRP A 80 8.47 1.98 3.17
CA TRP A 80 7.12 1.47 3.48
C TRP A 80 6.95 -0.04 3.24
N GLY A 81 8.04 -0.75 2.90
CA GLY A 81 8.08 -2.21 2.79
C GLY A 81 8.14 -2.78 1.37
N CYS A 82 8.18 -1.95 0.31
CA CYS A 82 8.21 -2.42 -1.08
C CYS A 82 9.58 -2.96 -1.56
N GLU A 83 10.63 -2.84 -0.75
CA GLU A 83 12.02 -3.16 -1.10
C GLU A 83 12.16 -4.62 -1.58
N GLU A 84 11.49 -5.55 -0.88
CA GLU A 84 11.57 -6.98 -1.20
C GLU A 84 10.96 -7.30 -2.57
N ILE A 85 9.84 -6.67 -2.91
CA ILE A 85 9.18 -6.83 -4.21
C ILE A 85 10.00 -6.16 -5.31
N ALA A 86 10.46 -4.93 -5.08
CA ALA A 86 11.28 -4.20 -6.05
C ALA A 86 12.55 -4.98 -6.41
N ARG A 87 13.23 -5.55 -5.40
CA ARG A 87 14.40 -6.42 -5.58
C ARG A 87 14.07 -7.66 -6.41
N MET A 88 13.00 -8.38 -6.08
CA MET A 88 12.60 -9.58 -6.84
C MET A 88 12.28 -9.25 -8.29
N VAL A 89 11.53 -8.17 -8.54
CA VAL A 89 11.22 -7.70 -9.91
C VAL A 89 12.49 -7.37 -10.68
N SER A 90 13.42 -6.62 -10.08
CA SER A 90 14.70 -6.29 -10.70
C SER A 90 15.50 -7.55 -11.08
N MET A 91 15.58 -8.54 -10.18
CA MET A 91 16.29 -9.79 -10.44
C MET A 91 15.64 -10.64 -11.55
N VAL A 92 14.30 -10.75 -11.55
CA VAL A 92 13.57 -11.47 -12.61
C VAL A 92 13.78 -10.79 -13.96
N LYS A 93 13.69 -9.46 -14.01
CA LYS A 93 13.93 -8.69 -15.24
C LYS A 93 15.37 -8.83 -15.74
N GLY A 94 16.33 -8.89 -14.82
CA GLY A 94 17.75 -9.13 -15.11
C GLY A 94 18.07 -10.56 -15.56
N GLY A 95 17.09 -11.47 -15.59
CA GLY A 95 17.30 -12.87 -15.99
C GLY A 95 18.11 -13.68 -14.97
N VAL A 96 18.12 -13.26 -13.71
CA VAL A 96 18.84 -13.99 -12.64
C VAL A 96 18.13 -15.33 -12.39
N PRO A 97 18.81 -16.48 -12.55
CA PRO A 97 18.22 -17.76 -12.27
C PRO A 97 18.01 -17.94 -10.75
N ASN A 98 16.93 -18.62 -10.36
CA ASN A 98 16.62 -18.93 -8.96
C ASN A 98 16.57 -17.68 -8.05
N VAL A 99 15.76 -16.68 -8.42
CA VAL A 99 15.54 -15.49 -7.59
C VAL A 99 15.10 -15.92 -6.18
N ASP A 100 15.83 -15.43 -5.18
CA ASP A 100 15.51 -15.70 -3.77
C ASP A 100 14.23 -14.97 -3.37
N ALA A 101 13.24 -15.73 -2.92
CA ALA A 101 12.02 -15.25 -2.32
C ALA A 101 12.26 -14.72 -0.89
N TYR A 102 11.50 -13.70 -0.46
CA TYR A 102 11.47 -13.31 0.94
C TYR A 102 10.87 -14.44 1.81
N ARG A 103 11.19 -14.41 3.11
CA ARG A 103 10.70 -15.41 4.08
C ARG A 103 9.47 -14.89 4.83
N GLY A 104 8.63 -15.82 5.26
CA GLY A 104 7.43 -15.50 6.04
C GLY A 104 6.24 -15.08 5.16
N ILE A 105 5.22 -14.55 5.82
CA ILE A 105 3.96 -14.11 5.22
C ILE A 105 3.88 -12.58 5.28
N ARG A 106 3.46 -11.99 4.17
CA ARG A 106 3.23 -10.54 4.03
C ARG A 106 1.80 -10.29 3.58
N TYR A 107 1.27 -9.13 3.93
CA TYR A 107 -0.08 -8.71 3.62
C TYR A 107 -0.01 -7.47 2.73
N TRP A 108 0.45 -7.67 1.49
CA TRP A 108 0.67 -6.59 0.55
C TRP A 108 -0.60 -5.77 0.23
N VAL A 109 -0.47 -4.45 0.22
CA VAL A 109 -1.52 -3.49 -0.18
C VAL A 109 -0.96 -2.47 -1.16
N HIS A 110 -1.76 -2.07 -2.14
CA HIS A 110 -1.36 -1.06 -3.11
C HIS A 110 -1.47 0.35 -2.50
N VAL A 111 -0.53 1.25 -2.81
CA VAL A 111 -0.51 2.64 -2.32
C VAL A 111 -1.81 3.40 -2.57
N ARG A 112 -2.49 3.15 -3.70
CA ARG A 112 -3.82 3.72 -4.00
C ARG A 112 -4.87 3.35 -2.96
N ASP A 113 -4.94 2.09 -2.54
CA ASP A 113 -5.89 1.65 -1.51
C ASP A 113 -5.55 2.28 -0.15
N VAL A 114 -4.25 2.42 0.16
CA VAL A 114 -3.77 3.15 1.35
C VAL A 114 -4.22 4.60 1.31
N ALA A 115 -3.97 5.30 0.20
CA ALA A 115 -4.35 6.70 0.01
C ALA A 115 -5.88 6.90 0.06
N ASP A 116 -6.66 5.96 -0.48
CA ASP A 116 -8.12 6.00 -0.41
C ASP A 116 -8.64 5.87 1.03
N ALA A 117 -8.08 4.94 1.82
CA ALA A 117 -8.40 4.81 3.23
C ALA A 117 -7.98 6.05 4.04
N LEU A 118 -6.75 6.51 3.86
CA LEU A 118 -6.24 7.71 4.53
C LEU A 118 -7.11 8.93 4.18
N CYS A 119 -7.46 9.13 2.92
CA CYS A 119 -8.35 10.21 2.49
C CYS A 119 -9.71 10.15 3.21
N THR A 120 -10.25 8.95 3.44
CA THR A 120 -11.52 8.77 4.15
C THR A 120 -11.39 9.13 5.63
N LEU A 121 -10.28 8.73 6.28
CA LEU A 121 -9.98 9.04 7.67
C LEU A 121 -9.67 10.53 7.90
N ILE A 122 -9.01 11.17 6.92
CA ILE A 122 -8.65 12.60 6.94
C ILE A 122 -9.89 13.46 6.68
N LEU A 123 -10.77 13.05 5.77
CA LEU A 123 -11.95 13.83 5.36
C LEU A 123 -13.24 13.07 5.72
N PRO A 124 -13.55 12.88 7.00
CA PRO A 124 -14.77 12.20 7.40
C PRO A 124 -15.99 12.98 6.90
N LYS A 125 -16.99 12.27 6.35
CA LYS A 125 -18.21 12.90 5.82
C LYS A 125 -19.02 13.59 6.91
N GLU A 126 -19.07 12.97 8.09
CA GLU A 126 -19.78 13.43 9.26
C GLU A 126 -18.94 13.11 10.50
N GLY A 127 -18.87 14.03 11.46
CA GLY A 127 -18.18 13.80 12.73
C GLY A 127 -16.74 14.31 12.78
N ARG A 128 -15.96 13.70 13.66
CA ARG A 128 -14.56 14.06 13.96
C ARG A 128 -13.64 12.95 13.48
N ILE A 129 -12.35 13.28 13.33
CA ILE A 129 -11.29 12.30 13.08
C ILE A 129 -11.36 11.21 14.16
N SER A 130 -11.30 9.95 13.75
CA SER A 130 -11.24 8.80 14.66
C SER A 130 -10.01 8.90 15.57
N GLU A 131 -10.08 8.33 16.77
CA GLU A 131 -9.00 8.40 17.76
C GLU A 131 -8.31 7.06 17.96
N GLY A 132 -7.02 7.10 18.32
CA GLY A 132 -6.27 5.94 18.78
C GLY A 132 -5.28 5.39 17.76
N LEU A 133 -5.12 4.06 17.75
CA LEU A 133 -4.15 3.32 16.93
C LEU A 133 -4.89 2.34 16.03
N VAL A 134 -4.61 2.39 14.73
CA VAL A 134 -5.12 1.44 13.74
C VAL A 134 -3.98 0.90 12.88
N HIS A 135 -4.11 -0.34 12.43
CA HIS A 135 -3.18 -0.96 11.49
C HIS A 135 -3.78 -1.02 10.09
N LEU A 136 -2.95 -0.77 9.07
CA LEU A 136 -3.34 -0.77 7.67
C LEU A 136 -2.40 -1.69 6.87
N CYS A 137 -2.98 -2.75 6.32
CA CYS A 137 -2.31 -3.68 5.43
C CYS A 137 -3.31 -4.37 4.50
N GLY A 138 -2.82 -5.19 3.57
CA GLY A 138 -3.63 -6.04 2.72
C GLY A 138 -4.42 -7.08 3.51
N ARG A 139 -5.45 -7.65 2.88
CA ARG A 139 -6.29 -8.67 3.53
C ARG A 139 -5.82 -10.10 3.27
N ARG A 140 -5.06 -10.31 2.19
CA ARG A 140 -4.66 -11.63 1.73
C ARG A 140 -3.20 -11.90 2.08
N PRO A 141 -2.89 -13.08 2.64
CA PRO A 141 -1.51 -13.46 2.92
C PRO A 141 -0.78 -13.85 1.64
N TRP A 142 0.49 -13.48 1.56
CA TRP A 142 1.40 -13.79 0.46
C TRP A 142 2.74 -14.28 1.01
N ASN A 143 3.14 -15.49 0.65
CA ASN A 143 4.51 -15.94 0.83
C ASN A 143 5.39 -15.47 -0.34
N GLY A 144 6.70 -15.36 -0.12
CA GLY A 144 7.61 -14.84 -1.14
C GLY A 144 7.72 -15.72 -2.38
N THR A 145 7.54 -17.04 -2.25
CA THR A 145 7.59 -17.96 -3.40
C THR A 145 6.44 -17.70 -4.36
N ASP A 146 5.22 -17.56 -3.85
CA ASP A 146 4.02 -17.25 -4.65
C ASP A 146 4.15 -15.89 -5.33
N VAL A 147 4.69 -14.88 -4.62
CA VAL A 147 4.93 -13.56 -5.21
C VAL A 147 5.95 -13.62 -6.34
N ARG A 148 7.07 -14.34 -6.13
CA ARG A 148 8.09 -14.54 -7.15
C ARG A 148 7.53 -15.25 -8.39
N GLU A 149 6.79 -16.34 -8.21
CA GLU A 149 6.17 -17.09 -9.32
C GLU A 149 5.20 -16.21 -10.12
N GLU A 150 4.40 -15.36 -9.44
CA GLU A 150 3.53 -14.39 -10.11
C GLU A 150 4.34 -13.36 -10.91
N ILE A 151 5.44 -12.83 -10.36
CA ILE A 151 6.34 -11.91 -11.08
C ILE A 151 6.91 -12.58 -12.33
N GLU A 152 7.41 -13.81 -12.22
CA GLU A 152 7.97 -14.58 -13.34
C GLU A 152 6.93 -14.80 -14.46
N VAL A 153 5.71 -15.19 -14.11
CA VAL A 153 4.62 -15.37 -15.08
C VAL A 153 4.26 -14.05 -15.77
N LEU A 154 4.15 -12.96 -15.01
CA LEU A 154 3.83 -11.64 -15.57
C LEU A 154 4.94 -11.13 -16.50
N TRP A 155 6.19 -11.29 -16.11
CA TRP A 155 7.33 -10.88 -16.92
C TRP A 155 7.47 -11.69 -18.21
N ASN A 156 7.29 -13.01 -18.13
CA ASN A 156 7.31 -13.88 -19.31
C ASN A 156 6.21 -13.50 -20.29
N ARG A 157 4.99 -13.24 -19.81
CA ARG A 157 3.89 -12.78 -20.67
C ARG A 157 4.17 -11.45 -21.33
N PHE A 158 4.77 -10.52 -20.60
CA PHE A 158 5.19 -9.24 -21.16
C PHE A 158 6.23 -9.43 -22.29
N ASN A 159 7.24 -10.26 -22.06
CA ASN A 159 8.23 -10.59 -23.08
C ASN A 159 7.63 -11.31 -24.28
N ASP A 160 6.70 -12.25 -24.06
CA ASP A 160 6.03 -12.96 -25.15
C ASP A 160 5.18 -12.02 -26.01
N ALA A 161 4.55 -11.02 -25.39
CA ALA A 161 3.79 -10.01 -26.09
C ALA A 161 4.70 -9.14 -26.97
N ILE A 162 5.85 -8.70 -26.43
CA ILE A 162 6.85 -7.91 -27.17
C ILE A 162 7.44 -8.71 -28.33
N ASN A 163 7.75 -9.99 -28.11
CA ASN A 163 8.41 -10.85 -29.10
C ASN A 163 7.43 -11.58 -30.03
N HIS A 164 6.12 -11.35 -29.87
CA HIS A 164 5.05 -12.08 -30.58
C HIS A 164 5.17 -13.61 -30.46
N SER A 165 5.61 -14.11 -29.31
CA SER A 165 5.99 -15.52 -29.08
C SER A 165 5.04 -16.29 -28.16
N HIS A 166 3.83 -15.78 -27.93
CA HIS A 166 2.85 -16.45 -27.07
C HIS A 166 2.59 -17.91 -27.47
N THR A 167 2.70 -18.80 -26.48
CA THR A 167 2.29 -20.20 -26.57
C THR A 167 1.00 -20.46 -25.77
N THR A 168 0.34 -21.59 -26.02
CA THR A 168 -0.79 -22.04 -25.20
C THR A 168 -0.43 -22.15 -23.72
N GLU A 169 0.79 -22.58 -23.41
CA GLU A 169 1.33 -22.71 -22.05
C GLU A 169 1.54 -21.34 -21.39
N SER A 170 2.09 -20.35 -22.12
CA SER A 170 2.30 -18.98 -21.63
C SER A 170 0.97 -18.28 -21.26
N LEU A 171 -0.11 -18.60 -21.98
CA LEU A 171 -1.43 -18.03 -21.78
C LEU A 171 -2.23 -18.79 -20.71
N SER A 172 -2.09 -20.11 -20.66
CA SER A 172 -2.83 -20.99 -19.73
C SER A 172 -2.24 -21.10 -18.33
N GLY A 173 -1.01 -20.61 -18.11
CA GLY A 173 -0.42 -20.52 -16.78
C GLY A 173 -1.26 -19.61 -15.88
N VAL A 174 -2.25 -20.16 -15.17
CA VAL A 174 -2.97 -19.44 -14.12
C VAL A 174 -2.09 -19.55 -12.88
N PRO A 175 -1.44 -18.46 -12.42
CA PRO A 175 -0.81 -18.50 -11.11
C PRO A 175 -1.91 -18.85 -10.11
N SER A 176 -1.68 -19.92 -9.35
CA SER A 176 -2.68 -20.48 -8.45
C SER A 176 -3.20 -19.37 -7.52
N PRO A 177 -4.54 -19.19 -7.37
CA PRO A 177 -5.07 -18.13 -6.51
C PRO A 177 -4.68 -18.29 -5.04
N VAL A 178 -4.25 -19.50 -4.64
CA VAL A 178 -3.97 -19.89 -3.26
C VAL A 178 -3.01 -21.09 -3.27
N ARG A 179 -1.91 -21.04 -2.51
CA ARG A 179 -1.26 -22.25 -1.98
C ARG A 179 -0.97 -22.08 -0.49
N GLY A 180 -1.79 -22.74 0.33
CA GLY A 180 -1.48 -23.00 1.73
C GLY A 180 -2.66 -22.85 2.70
N PRO A 181 -3.41 -23.92 3.02
CA PRO A 181 -4.34 -23.97 4.17
C PRO A 181 -3.65 -23.87 5.55
N ASN A 182 -2.32 -23.65 5.58
CA ASN A 182 -1.51 -23.64 6.80
C ASN A 182 -0.96 -22.24 7.15
N ILE A 183 -1.43 -21.18 6.49
CA ILE A 183 -1.09 -19.82 6.91
C ILE A 183 -1.98 -19.51 8.11
N THR A 184 -1.39 -19.56 9.31
CA THR A 184 -2.05 -19.05 10.51
C THR A 184 -2.18 -17.54 10.35
N ASP A 185 -3.37 -17.01 10.61
CA ASP A 185 -3.68 -15.57 10.53
C ASP A 185 -2.96 -14.77 11.65
N GLU A 186 -2.09 -15.43 12.41
CA GLU A 186 -1.40 -14.93 13.61
C GLU A 186 -0.45 -13.77 13.32
N ASP A 187 0.05 -13.66 12.09
CA ASP A 187 0.96 -12.59 11.68
C ASP A 187 0.25 -11.35 11.11
N ARG A 188 -1.08 -11.41 10.89
CA ARG A 188 -1.84 -10.24 10.43
C ARG A 188 -2.21 -9.36 11.61
N PRO A 189 -1.96 -8.03 11.56
CA PRO A 189 -2.51 -7.15 12.57
C PRO A 189 -4.03 -7.17 12.53
N ASP A 190 -4.67 -6.91 13.67
CA ASP A 190 -6.12 -6.77 13.70
C ASP A 190 -6.55 -5.53 12.88
N LEU A 191 -7.31 -5.78 11.81
CA LEU A 191 -7.84 -4.75 10.91
C LEU A 191 -9.24 -4.28 11.31
N SER A 192 -9.83 -4.85 12.37
CA SER A 192 -11.16 -4.46 12.85
C SER A 192 -11.21 -2.98 13.26
N PRO A 193 -10.20 -2.42 13.97
CA PRO A 193 -10.18 -1.00 14.29
C PRO A 193 -10.17 -0.09 13.05
N LEU A 194 -9.35 -0.42 12.05
CA LEU A 194 -9.32 0.31 10.78
C LEU A 194 -10.67 0.22 10.06
N HIS A 195 -11.26 -0.97 10.02
CA HIS A 195 -12.54 -1.19 9.36
C HIS A 195 -13.65 -0.34 10.00
N SER A 196 -13.73 -0.32 11.32
CA SER A 196 -14.70 0.51 12.06
C SER A 196 -14.45 2.00 11.86
N ALA A 197 -13.19 2.46 11.97
CA ALA A 197 -12.84 3.88 11.78
C ALA A 197 -13.23 4.40 10.38
N LEU A 198 -13.06 3.57 9.34
CA LEU A 198 -13.48 3.90 7.98
C LEU A 198 -15.00 3.97 7.82
N ILE A 199 -15.77 3.10 8.50
CA ILE A 199 -17.24 3.17 8.52
C ILE A 199 -17.71 4.43 9.26
N GLU A 200 -17.13 4.71 10.43
CA GLU A 200 -17.44 5.89 11.24
C GLU A 200 -17.14 7.19 10.49
N SER A 201 -16.12 7.20 9.63
CA SER A 201 -15.77 8.33 8.77
C SER A 201 -16.67 8.46 7.52
N GLY A 202 -17.67 7.59 7.35
CA GLY A 202 -18.64 7.62 6.25
C GLY A 202 -18.23 6.83 5.00
N GLY A 203 -17.25 5.93 5.12
CA GLY A 203 -16.86 4.95 4.11
C GLY A 203 -17.56 3.59 4.27
N GLU A 204 -17.11 2.59 3.50
CA GLU A 204 -17.67 1.22 3.50
C GLU A 204 -16.86 0.23 4.37
N GLY A 205 -15.87 0.75 5.11
CA GLY A 205 -14.91 -0.07 5.85
C GLY A 205 -13.72 -0.53 5.00
N TRP A 206 -12.77 -1.23 5.63
CA TRP A 206 -11.53 -1.63 4.96
C TRP A 206 -11.73 -2.75 3.92
N HIS A 207 -11.66 -2.36 2.65
CA HIS A 207 -11.77 -3.25 1.49
C HIS A 207 -10.83 -2.78 0.36
N PRO A 208 -9.54 -3.20 0.37
CA PRO A 208 -8.60 -2.83 -0.70
C PRO A 208 -9.05 -3.43 -2.03
N LEU A 209 -9.06 -2.60 -3.07
CA LEU A 209 -9.64 -2.92 -4.38
C LEU A 209 -8.58 -3.34 -5.40
N VAL A 210 -7.35 -2.83 -5.28
CA VAL A 210 -6.31 -3.13 -6.26
C VAL A 210 -5.79 -4.56 -6.06
N PRO A 211 -5.93 -5.45 -7.07
CA PRO A 211 -5.41 -6.80 -6.96
C PRO A 211 -3.87 -6.82 -6.94
N MET A 212 -3.30 -7.76 -6.19
CA MET A 212 -1.84 -7.98 -6.14
C MET A 212 -1.19 -8.05 -7.53
N ARG A 213 -1.84 -8.75 -8.47
CA ARG A 213 -1.36 -8.86 -9.85
C ARG A 213 -1.20 -7.51 -10.53
N THR A 214 -2.18 -6.62 -10.37
CA THR A 214 -2.13 -5.25 -10.90
C THR A 214 -0.98 -4.48 -10.27
N SER A 215 -0.81 -4.59 -8.95
CA SER A 215 0.32 -3.98 -8.23
C SER A 215 1.67 -4.44 -8.80
N LEU A 216 1.86 -5.75 -8.98
CA LEU A 216 3.09 -6.31 -9.53
C LEU A 216 3.33 -5.88 -10.99
N MET A 217 2.29 -5.84 -11.81
CA MET A 217 2.38 -5.35 -13.19
C MET A 217 2.87 -3.89 -13.23
N GLU A 218 2.35 -3.03 -12.34
CA GLU A 218 2.78 -1.63 -12.26
C GLU A 218 4.23 -1.52 -11.79
N VAL A 219 4.68 -2.34 -10.83
CA VAL A 219 6.10 -2.38 -10.42
C VAL A 219 6.99 -2.87 -11.57
N ILE A 220 6.57 -3.90 -12.33
CA ILE A 220 7.32 -4.38 -13.51
C ILE A 220 7.44 -3.26 -14.57
N ALA A 221 6.36 -2.52 -14.81
CA ALA A 221 6.33 -1.45 -15.79
C ALA A 221 7.17 -0.22 -15.39
N LEU A 222 7.25 0.08 -14.10
CA LEU A 222 7.92 1.27 -13.56
C LEU A 222 9.32 1.01 -12.99
N SER A 223 9.74 -0.26 -12.88
CA SER A 223 11.14 -0.60 -12.61
C SER A 223 11.96 -0.33 -13.87
N GLY A 224 13.03 0.45 -13.77
CA GLY A 224 13.99 0.69 -14.85
C GLY A 224 14.88 -0.51 -15.12
#